data_AF-A0A2E9IU14-F1
#
_entry.id   AF-A0A2E9IU14-F1
#
_cell.length_a   1.000
_cell.length_b   1.000
_cell.length_c   1.000
_cell.angle_alpha   90.00
_cell.angle_beta   90.00
_cell.angle_gamma   90.00
#
_symmetry.space_group_name_H-M   'P 1'
#
loop_
_entity.id
_entity.type
_entity.pdbx_description
1 polymer ?
#
loop_
_entity_poly.entity_id
_entity_poly.type
_entity_poly.pdbx_seq_one_letter_code
_entity_poly.pdbx_strand_id
1 'polypeptide(L)'
;MDANKRFKGFNWPVPHAFSSALAKCKFELGDVFYSDIAAYTMPWGEAIHRAHYSITITKSTQSTVEPGTSANNDKVFEVNWSTKLELELRNHQDNSLSEIKTTQGNLYYTLWKGDIPLLLEAPDKLSMPMTHLAIKRKLQNFDVPKERTSQFLLASDATSSLFKEKIRKIEEALGGDSQTKVYLANELPAFKNLNLLPTVEVVTFDTELPPQEVEVRIKGAVYIPSANRQSNEDQFSLKAHGILR
;
A
#
# COMPACT_ATOMS: atom_id res chain seq x y z
N MET A 1 -15.60 -13.29 6.64
CA MET A 1 -14.28 -13.09 6.03
C MET A 1 -13.21 -13.60 6.98
N ASP A 2 -12.09 -14.13 6.48
CA ASP A 2 -10.91 -14.43 7.30
C ASP A 2 -10.31 -13.10 7.80
N ALA A 3 -10.05 -12.98 9.11
CA ALA A 3 -9.47 -11.78 9.74
C ALA A 3 -8.12 -11.38 9.13
N ASN A 4 -7.46 -12.30 8.42
CA ASN A 4 -6.22 -12.08 7.68
C ASN A 4 -6.39 -11.33 6.35
N LYS A 5 -7.63 -11.01 5.91
CA LYS A 5 -7.90 -10.33 4.63
C LYS A 5 -8.02 -8.80 4.76
N ARG A 6 -7.19 -8.18 5.59
CA ARG A 6 -7.16 -6.73 5.82
C ARG A 6 -5.74 -6.19 5.85
N PHE A 7 -5.60 -4.91 5.55
CA PHE A 7 -4.32 -4.21 5.65
C PHE A 7 -3.97 -3.92 7.11
N LYS A 8 -2.78 -4.34 7.55
CA LYS A 8 -2.35 -4.24 8.96
C LYS A 8 -2.04 -2.82 9.43
N GLY A 9 -1.59 -1.94 8.54
CA GLY A 9 -1.17 -0.58 8.90
C GLY A 9 -2.30 0.43 9.16
N PHE A 10 -3.57 0.03 8.96
CA PHE A 10 -4.73 0.89 9.21
C PHE A 10 -5.31 0.64 10.60
N ASN A 11 -5.74 1.72 11.26
CA ASN A 11 -6.52 1.63 12.49
C ASN A 11 -7.90 1.02 12.20
N TRP A 12 -8.55 1.46 11.12
CA TRP A 12 -9.78 0.83 10.65
C TRP A 12 -9.46 -0.50 9.93
N PRO A 13 -10.31 -1.52 10.07
CA PRO A 13 -10.09 -2.84 9.47
C PRO A 13 -10.39 -2.87 7.96
N VAL A 14 -9.59 -2.16 7.16
CA VAL A 14 -9.80 -2.00 5.71
C VAL A 14 -9.55 -3.33 4.96
N PRO A 15 -10.56 -3.90 4.28
CA PRO A 15 -10.41 -5.16 3.54
C PRO A 15 -9.47 -5.07 2.33
N HIS A 16 -8.83 -6.18 1.96
CA HIS A 16 -8.01 -6.29 0.75
C HIS A 16 -8.77 -6.02 -0.56
N ALA A 17 -10.11 -6.10 -0.56
CA ALA A 17 -10.93 -5.71 -1.71
C ALA A 17 -10.69 -4.25 -2.13
N PHE A 18 -10.31 -3.38 -1.18
CA PHE A 18 -9.99 -1.97 -1.43
C PHE A 18 -8.54 -1.75 -1.90
N SER A 19 -7.78 -2.80 -2.23
CA SER A 19 -6.38 -2.67 -2.68
C SER A 19 -6.21 -1.64 -3.81
N SER A 20 -7.06 -1.67 -4.83
CA SER A 20 -6.99 -0.69 -5.94
C SER A 20 -7.32 0.73 -5.49
N ALA A 21 -8.34 0.89 -4.64
CA ALA A 21 -8.75 2.19 -4.11
C ALA A 21 -7.63 2.81 -3.27
N LEU A 22 -7.02 2.02 -2.37
CA LEU A 22 -5.91 2.46 -1.55
C LEU A 22 -4.66 2.79 -2.39
N ALA A 23 -4.30 1.94 -3.36
CA ALA A 23 -3.13 2.15 -4.21
C ALA A 23 -3.20 3.46 -5.02
N LYS A 24 -4.42 3.95 -5.29
CA LYS A 24 -4.67 5.14 -6.10
C LYS A 24 -5.18 6.32 -5.28
N CYS A 25 -5.37 6.18 -3.97
CA CYS A 25 -6.13 7.12 -3.14
C CYS A 25 -7.49 7.50 -3.76
N LYS A 26 -8.22 6.51 -4.29
CA LYS A 26 -9.46 6.74 -5.05
C LYS A 26 -10.56 5.83 -4.57
N PHE A 27 -11.41 6.37 -3.72
CA PHE A 27 -12.63 5.74 -3.26
C PHE A 27 -13.84 6.23 -4.08
N GLU A 28 -14.80 5.34 -4.30
CA GLU A 28 -15.87 5.47 -5.28
C GLU A 28 -17.25 5.48 -4.63
N LEU A 29 -18.26 5.90 -5.40
CA LEU A 29 -19.66 5.93 -4.96
C LEU A 29 -20.10 4.54 -4.47
N GLY A 30 -20.66 4.47 -3.28
CA GLY A 30 -21.15 3.23 -2.68
C GLY A 30 -20.08 2.42 -1.93
N ASP A 31 -18.82 2.87 -1.92
CA ASP A 31 -17.81 2.29 -1.01
C ASP A 31 -18.25 2.52 0.45
N VAL A 32 -18.13 1.46 1.26
CA VAL A 32 -18.50 1.49 2.69
C VAL A 32 -17.36 0.98 3.57
N PHE A 33 -17.04 1.76 4.59
CA PHE A 33 -16.05 1.42 5.62
C PHE A 33 -16.70 1.32 6.99
N TYR A 34 -16.29 0.33 7.78
CA TYR A 34 -16.72 0.14 9.15
C TYR A 34 -15.52 0.18 10.09
N SER A 35 -15.72 0.80 11.26
CA SER A 35 -14.69 0.97 12.28
C SER A 35 -14.32 -0.33 13.03
N ASP A 36 -15.17 -1.35 13.02
CA ASP A 36 -14.92 -2.65 13.68
C ASP A 36 -14.98 -3.80 12.66
N ILE A 37 -14.09 -4.79 12.86
CA ILE A 37 -13.94 -5.96 11.98
C ILE A 37 -15.18 -6.87 12.00
N ALA A 38 -15.98 -6.82 13.07
CA ALA A 38 -17.22 -7.56 13.21
C ALA A 38 -18.17 -7.27 12.04
N ALA A 39 -18.24 -6.02 11.56
CA ALA A 39 -19.08 -5.61 10.43
C ALA A 39 -18.76 -6.32 9.11
N TYR A 40 -17.55 -6.89 8.99
CA TYR A 40 -17.12 -7.64 7.80
C TYR A 40 -17.16 -9.15 7.98
N THR A 41 -17.33 -9.63 9.21
CA THR A 41 -17.10 -11.04 9.57
C THR A 41 -18.30 -11.72 10.20
N MET A 42 -19.24 -10.96 10.73
CA MET A 42 -20.41 -11.45 11.46
C MET A 42 -21.73 -11.01 10.76
N PRO A 43 -22.86 -11.65 11.08
CA PRO A 43 -24.17 -11.14 10.70
C PRO A 43 -24.40 -9.70 11.19
N TRP A 44 -25.02 -8.86 10.34
CA TRP A 44 -25.15 -7.42 10.61
C TRP A 44 -25.86 -7.09 11.92
N GLY A 45 -26.91 -7.84 12.26
CA GLY A 45 -27.65 -7.64 13.51
C GLY A 45 -26.79 -7.79 14.78
N GLU A 46 -25.74 -8.60 14.73
CA GLU A 46 -24.78 -8.74 15.83
C GLU A 46 -23.65 -7.70 15.72
N ALA A 47 -23.17 -7.45 14.50
CA ALA A 47 -22.05 -6.56 14.25
C ALA A 47 -22.33 -5.09 14.56
N ILE A 48 -23.57 -4.64 14.37
CA ILE A 48 -23.97 -3.23 14.57
C ILE A 48 -23.76 -2.77 16.01
N HIS A 49 -23.83 -3.68 16.98
CA HIS A 49 -23.59 -3.37 18.39
C HIS A 49 -22.12 -3.15 18.72
N ARG A 50 -21.20 -3.48 17.79
CA ARG A 50 -19.75 -3.35 17.95
C ARG A 50 -19.16 -2.24 17.08
N ALA A 51 -19.67 -2.06 15.88
CA ALA A 51 -19.22 -0.98 15.01
C ALA A 51 -19.63 0.37 15.61
N HIS A 52 -18.66 1.26 15.89
CA HIS A 52 -18.97 2.60 16.39
C HIS A 52 -19.40 3.53 15.26
N TYR A 53 -18.64 3.48 14.16
CA TYR A 53 -18.86 4.30 12.98
C TYR A 53 -18.91 3.47 11.70
N SER A 54 -19.71 3.95 10.74
CA SER A 54 -19.61 3.58 9.33
C SER A 54 -19.49 4.83 8.46
N ILE A 55 -18.71 4.73 7.38
CA ILE A 55 -18.56 5.76 6.37
C ILE A 55 -19.07 5.20 5.05
N THR A 56 -19.98 5.90 4.39
CA THR A 56 -20.49 5.56 3.05
C THR A 56 -20.19 6.71 2.11
N ILE A 57 -19.56 6.44 0.97
CA ILE A 57 -19.31 7.47 -0.03
C ILE A 57 -20.57 7.68 -0.85
N THR A 58 -21.08 8.91 -0.83
CA THR A 58 -22.32 9.30 -1.52
C THR A 58 -22.06 10.08 -2.79
N LYS A 59 -20.86 10.65 -2.96
CA LYS A 59 -20.42 11.28 -4.21
C LYS A 59 -18.91 11.32 -4.30
N SER A 60 -18.38 11.00 -5.48
CA SER A 60 -16.95 11.10 -5.77
C SER A 60 -16.76 11.91 -7.03
N THR A 61 -15.93 12.96 -6.97
CA THR A 61 -15.58 13.72 -8.17
C THR A 61 -14.58 12.89 -8.96
N GLN A 62 -14.87 12.62 -10.23
CA GLN A 62 -13.88 11.96 -11.08
C GLN A 62 -12.77 12.94 -11.42
N SER A 63 -11.55 12.64 -10.97
CA SER A 63 -10.36 13.34 -11.45
C SER A 63 -10.16 12.98 -12.91
N THR A 64 -10.15 13.98 -13.80
CA THR A 64 -9.82 13.84 -15.22
C THR A 64 -8.32 13.60 -15.37
N VAL A 65 -7.87 12.40 -15.02
CA VAL A 65 -6.56 11.92 -15.45
C VAL A 65 -6.78 11.26 -16.81
N GLU A 66 -6.21 11.84 -17.87
CA GLU A 66 -6.37 11.32 -19.23
C GLU A 66 -5.90 9.86 -19.31
N PRO A 67 -6.76 8.93 -19.77
CA PRO A 67 -6.41 7.53 -19.93
C PRO A 67 -5.45 7.40 -21.12
N GLY A 68 -4.14 7.35 -20.88
CA GLY A 68 -3.17 7.15 -21.95
C GLY A 68 -1.73 7.52 -21.61
N THR A 69 -1.50 8.38 -20.61
CA THR A 69 -0.15 8.52 -20.05
C THR A 69 0.11 7.33 -19.13
N SER A 70 1.22 6.62 -19.36
CA SER A 70 1.82 5.65 -18.44
C SER A 70 2.32 6.36 -17.17
N ALA A 71 1.42 7.10 -16.53
CA ALA A 71 1.67 7.84 -15.32
C ALA A 71 1.96 6.82 -14.22
N ASN A 72 3.16 6.93 -13.67
CA ASN A 72 3.58 6.23 -12.47
C ASN A 72 2.47 6.31 -11.40
N ASN A 73 2.12 5.20 -10.73
CA ASN A 73 1.01 5.14 -9.77
C ASN A 73 1.06 6.27 -8.74
N ASP A 74 2.27 6.70 -8.36
CA ASP A 74 2.50 7.82 -7.44
C ASP A 74 1.86 9.13 -7.92
N LYS A 75 1.88 9.43 -9.22
CA LYS A 75 1.20 10.62 -9.77
C LYS A 75 -0.32 10.51 -9.66
N VAL A 76 -0.87 9.32 -9.91
CA VAL A 76 -2.31 9.08 -9.79
C VAL A 76 -2.74 9.24 -8.33
N PHE A 77 -1.96 8.68 -7.41
CA PHE A 77 -2.17 8.83 -5.97
C PHE A 77 -2.18 10.30 -5.56
N GLU A 78 -1.17 11.07 -5.98
CA GLU A 78 -1.04 12.51 -5.68
C GLU A 78 -2.21 13.34 -6.22
N VAL A 79 -2.64 13.11 -7.45
CA VAL A 79 -3.80 13.81 -8.03
C VAL A 79 -5.08 13.49 -7.27
N ASN A 80 -5.29 12.22 -6.91
CA ASN A 80 -6.51 11.84 -6.21
C ASN A 80 -6.49 12.30 -4.74
N TRP A 81 -5.33 12.42 -4.12
CA TRP A 81 -5.17 12.83 -2.71
C TRP A 81 -6.01 14.06 -2.34
N SER A 82 -5.96 15.11 -3.17
CA SER A 82 -6.67 16.37 -2.94
C SER A 82 -8.06 16.42 -3.61
N THR A 83 -8.50 15.33 -4.24
CA THR A 83 -9.79 15.28 -4.92
C THR A 83 -10.93 15.27 -3.92
N LYS A 84 -11.95 16.09 -4.18
CA LYS A 84 -13.12 16.24 -3.31
C LYS A 84 -14.09 15.06 -3.43
N LEU A 85 -14.66 14.67 -2.30
CA LEU A 85 -15.74 13.69 -2.20
C LEU A 85 -16.78 14.13 -1.15
N GLU A 86 -17.96 13.55 -1.24
CA GLU A 86 -19.04 13.70 -0.26
C GLU A 86 -19.34 12.30 0.31
N LEU A 87 -19.51 12.22 1.63
CA LEU A 87 -19.78 10.97 2.34
C LEU A 87 -20.80 11.16 3.44
N GLU A 88 -21.40 10.07 3.86
CA GLU A 88 -22.20 9.95 5.07
C GLU A 88 -21.35 9.29 6.16
N LEU A 89 -21.26 9.94 7.31
CA LEU A 89 -20.72 9.35 8.54
C LEU A 89 -21.89 9.03 9.46
N ARG A 90 -22.04 7.75 9.81
CA ARG A 90 -23.01 7.29 10.80
C ARG A 90 -22.30 6.90 12.08
N ASN A 91 -22.80 7.41 13.21
CA ASN A 91 -22.45 6.91 14.53
C ASN A 91 -23.54 5.92 14.98
N HIS A 92 -23.17 4.67 15.24
CA HIS A 92 -24.12 3.63 15.63
C HIS A 92 -24.47 3.65 17.11
N GLN A 93 -23.71 4.39 17.94
CA GLN A 93 -23.99 4.49 19.38
C GLN A 93 -25.18 5.40 19.67
N ASP A 94 -25.31 6.51 18.93
CA ASP A 94 -26.40 7.49 19.08
C ASP A 94 -27.32 7.58 17.85
N ASN A 95 -27.04 6.77 16.82
CA ASN A 95 -27.74 6.74 15.53
C ASN A 95 -27.71 8.08 14.76
N SER A 96 -26.76 8.96 15.06
CA SER A 96 -26.57 10.20 14.31
C SER A 96 -26.01 9.92 12.92
N LEU A 97 -26.42 10.77 11.96
CA LEU A 97 -25.97 10.75 10.58
C LEU A 97 -25.52 12.15 10.20
N SER A 98 -24.31 12.26 9.66
CA SER A 98 -23.74 13.51 9.19
C SER A 98 -23.30 13.38 7.74
N GLU A 99 -23.70 14.34 6.91
CA GLU A 99 -23.15 14.50 5.57
C GLU A 99 -21.88 15.35 5.63
N ILE A 100 -20.78 14.84 5.07
CA ILE A 100 -19.47 15.48 5.13
C ILE A 100 -18.93 15.68 3.72
N LYS A 101 -18.45 16.89 3.44
CA LYS A 101 -17.69 17.23 2.24
C LYS A 101 -16.21 17.31 2.60
N THR A 102 -15.40 16.46 1.97
CA THR A 102 -13.99 16.29 2.33
C THR A 102 -13.15 15.91 1.11
N THR A 103 -11.93 15.40 1.30
CA THR A 103 -11.06 14.88 0.25
C THR A 103 -10.77 13.39 0.41
N GLN A 104 -10.30 12.76 -0.66
CA GLN A 104 -9.82 11.37 -0.64
C GLN A 104 -8.70 11.18 0.40
N GLY A 105 -7.77 12.13 0.49
CA GLY A 105 -6.66 12.11 1.45
C GLY A 105 -7.12 12.17 2.91
N ASN A 106 -8.12 13.00 3.22
CA ASN A 106 -8.69 13.07 4.56
C ASN A 106 -9.41 11.77 4.94
N LEU A 107 -10.17 11.18 4.02
CA LEU A 107 -10.78 9.85 4.23
C LEU A 107 -9.70 8.78 4.44
N TYR A 108 -8.66 8.77 3.59
CA TYR A 108 -7.53 7.86 3.73
C TYR A 108 -6.86 7.98 5.11
N TYR A 109 -6.57 9.20 5.55
CA TYR A 109 -5.99 9.47 6.87
C TYR A 109 -6.91 9.05 8.00
N THR A 110 -8.22 9.25 7.86
CA THR A 110 -9.22 8.81 8.85
C THR A 110 -9.19 7.30 9.01
N LEU A 111 -9.20 6.55 7.91
CA LEU A 111 -9.08 5.09 7.94
C LEU A 111 -7.75 4.65 8.56
N TRP A 112 -6.67 5.37 8.24
CA TRP A 112 -5.33 5.06 8.70
C TRP A 112 -5.16 5.33 10.20
N LYS A 113 -5.45 6.54 10.66
CA LYS A 113 -5.20 7.00 12.03
C LYS A 113 -6.35 6.70 12.98
N GLY A 114 -7.55 6.47 12.45
CA GLY A 114 -8.76 6.28 13.23
C GLY A 114 -9.38 7.57 13.76
N ASP A 115 -8.91 8.73 13.29
CA ASP A 115 -9.27 10.04 13.81
C ASP A 115 -10.36 10.70 12.95
N ILE A 116 -11.63 10.55 13.38
CA ILE A 116 -12.82 11.07 12.70
C ILE A 116 -12.75 12.60 12.44
N PRO A 117 -12.32 13.44 13.39
CA PRO A 117 -12.08 14.87 13.16
C PRO A 117 -11.32 15.21 11.87
N LEU A 118 -10.42 14.34 11.39
CA LEU A 118 -9.69 14.56 10.14
C LEU A 118 -10.59 14.68 8.91
N LEU A 119 -11.79 14.09 8.92
CA LEU A 119 -12.77 14.24 7.85
C LEU A 119 -13.22 15.70 7.68
N LEU A 120 -13.19 16.49 8.76
CA LEU A 120 -13.63 17.89 8.79
C LEU A 120 -12.46 18.87 8.64
N GLU A 121 -11.22 18.38 8.61
CA GLU A 121 -10.06 19.25 8.46
C GLU A 121 -9.97 19.85 7.05
N ALA A 122 -9.40 21.06 6.97
CA ALA A 122 -9.13 21.69 5.70
C ALA A 122 -8.10 20.86 4.90
N PRO A 123 -8.29 20.64 3.59
CA PRO A 123 -7.42 19.81 2.75
C PRO A 123 -5.94 20.19 2.84
N ASP A 124 -5.64 21.48 2.99
CA ASP A 124 -4.28 22.02 2.98
C ASP A 124 -3.50 21.71 4.27
N LYS A 125 -4.15 21.15 5.30
CA LYS A 125 -3.51 20.81 6.58
C LYS A 125 -2.78 19.47 6.55
N LEU A 126 -3.20 18.53 5.70
CA LEU A 126 -2.67 17.17 5.70
C LEU A 126 -1.68 16.96 4.56
N SER A 127 -0.40 16.89 4.91
CA SER A 127 0.66 16.53 3.96
C SER A 127 0.47 15.10 3.44
N MET A 128 0.65 14.91 2.13
CA MET A 128 0.63 13.59 1.51
C MET A 128 1.73 12.71 2.12
N PRO A 129 1.40 11.50 2.61
CA PRO A 129 2.41 10.58 3.11
C PRO A 129 3.33 10.08 1.99
N MET A 130 4.56 9.78 2.37
CA MET A 130 5.60 9.25 1.50
C MET A 130 5.25 7.84 1.00
N THR A 131 5.53 7.58 -0.27
CA THR A 131 5.33 6.28 -0.92
C THR A 131 6.54 5.35 -0.75
N HIS A 132 6.43 4.12 -1.24
CA HIS A 132 7.52 3.13 -1.28
C HIS A 132 8.79 3.64 -1.98
N LEU A 133 8.70 4.63 -2.89
CA LEU A 133 9.86 5.22 -3.54
C LEU A 133 10.78 5.95 -2.55
N ALA A 134 10.22 6.54 -1.49
CA ALA A 134 11.00 7.27 -0.49
C ALA A 134 11.89 6.34 0.33
N ILE A 135 11.42 5.12 0.66
CA ILE A 135 12.21 4.15 1.42
C ILE A 135 13.24 3.44 0.54
N LYS A 136 12.99 3.27 -0.76
CA LYS A 136 13.91 2.58 -1.69
C LYS A 136 15.33 3.16 -1.64
N ARG A 137 15.47 4.49 -1.58
CA ARG A 137 16.78 5.16 -1.47
C ARG A 137 17.45 4.93 -0.12
N LYS A 138 16.65 4.76 0.93
CA LYS A 138 17.11 4.55 2.31
C LYS A 138 17.42 3.09 2.61
N LEU A 139 16.97 2.14 1.77
CA LEU A 139 17.26 0.70 1.93
C LEU A 139 18.76 0.40 2.02
N GLN A 140 19.62 1.19 1.38
CA GLN A 140 21.07 0.98 1.44
C GLN A 140 21.62 1.03 2.87
N ASN A 141 21.05 1.92 3.70
CA ASN A 141 21.48 2.16 5.07
C ASN A 141 20.58 1.47 6.09
N PHE A 142 19.58 0.72 5.64
CA PHE A 142 18.62 0.06 6.51
C PHE A 142 19.21 -1.25 7.01
N ASP A 143 19.42 -1.41 8.30
CA ASP A 143 19.98 -2.63 8.87
C ASP A 143 18.87 -3.64 9.22
N VAL A 144 18.95 -4.83 8.63
CA VAL A 144 18.11 -5.99 8.95
C VAL A 144 19.06 -7.16 9.05
N PRO A 145 18.88 -8.05 10.06
CA PRO A 145 19.67 -9.26 10.15
C PRO A 145 19.65 -10.03 8.83
N LYS A 146 20.84 -10.25 8.28
CA LYS A 146 21.06 -11.17 7.16
C LYS A 146 21.18 -12.57 7.76
N GLU A 147 20.19 -13.42 7.49
CA GLU A 147 20.10 -14.74 8.14
C GLU A 147 20.79 -15.85 7.35
N ARG A 148 21.12 -15.59 6.08
CA ARG A 148 21.71 -16.57 5.14
C ARG A 148 22.83 -15.95 4.31
N THR A 149 23.40 -16.76 3.41
CA THR A 149 24.53 -16.37 2.54
C THR A 149 24.29 -15.08 1.73
N SER A 150 23.07 -14.83 1.25
CA SER A 150 22.69 -13.60 0.54
C SER A 150 21.33 -13.09 0.98
N GLN A 151 21.15 -11.77 0.95
CA GLN A 151 19.87 -11.13 1.22
C GLN A 151 19.52 -10.08 0.16
N PHE A 152 18.34 -10.21 -0.45
CA PHE A 152 17.78 -9.18 -1.31
C PHE A 152 16.69 -8.40 -0.59
N LEU A 153 16.74 -7.07 -0.65
CA LEU A 153 15.78 -6.15 -0.04
C LEU A 153 14.98 -5.42 -1.12
N LEU A 154 13.66 -5.44 -0.98
CA LEU A 154 12.73 -4.78 -1.88
C LEU A 154 11.81 -3.83 -1.09
N ALA A 155 11.74 -2.57 -1.50
CA ALA A 155 10.68 -1.66 -1.07
C ALA A 155 9.43 -1.96 -1.89
N SER A 156 8.28 -2.15 -1.23
CA SER A 156 7.01 -2.48 -1.87
C SER A 156 5.86 -1.69 -1.26
N ASP A 157 4.70 -1.83 -1.89
CA ASP A 157 3.42 -1.38 -1.37
C ASP A 157 2.44 -2.57 -1.41
N ALA A 158 1.89 -2.93 -0.25
CA ALA A 158 0.95 -4.05 -0.08
C ALA A 158 -0.31 -3.93 -0.94
N THR A 159 -0.64 -2.72 -1.40
CA THR A 159 -1.82 -2.45 -2.22
C THR A 159 -1.57 -2.66 -3.71
N SER A 160 -0.31 -2.76 -4.13
CA SER A 160 0.08 -2.85 -5.53
C SER A 160 0.13 -4.29 -6.03
N SER A 161 -0.70 -4.61 -7.01
CA SER A 161 -0.65 -5.91 -7.71
C SER A 161 0.68 -6.14 -8.41
N LEU A 162 1.30 -5.08 -8.92
CA LEU A 162 2.62 -5.14 -9.57
C LEU A 162 3.70 -5.61 -8.59
N PHE A 163 3.68 -5.12 -7.34
CA PHE A 163 4.64 -5.58 -6.33
C PHE A 163 4.35 -6.99 -5.87
N LYS A 164 3.08 -7.37 -5.68
CA LYS A 164 2.71 -8.76 -5.35
C LYS A 164 3.24 -9.75 -6.40
N GLU A 165 3.04 -9.43 -7.68
CA GLU A 165 3.52 -10.25 -8.77
C GLU A 165 5.06 -10.28 -8.84
N LYS A 166 5.70 -9.14 -8.60
CA LYS A 166 7.17 -9.05 -8.54
C LYS A 166 7.75 -9.90 -7.40
N ILE A 167 7.15 -9.83 -6.21
CA ILE A 167 7.54 -10.63 -5.04
C ILE A 167 7.42 -12.11 -5.39
N ARG A 168 6.25 -12.55 -5.88
CA ARG A 168 6.00 -13.95 -6.29
C ARG A 168 7.06 -14.45 -7.28
N LYS A 169 7.36 -13.67 -8.32
CA LYS A 169 8.39 -14.02 -9.32
C LYS A 169 9.79 -14.15 -8.74
N ILE A 170 10.13 -13.31 -7.77
CA ILE A 170 11.42 -13.39 -7.07
C ILE A 170 11.46 -14.66 -6.20
N GLU A 171 10.41 -14.94 -5.45
CA GLU A 171 10.31 -16.17 -4.63
C GLU A 171 10.47 -17.41 -5.50
N GLU A 172 9.78 -17.48 -6.63
CA GLU A 172 9.86 -18.59 -7.58
C GLU A 172 11.28 -18.74 -8.17
N ALA A 173 11.94 -17.64 -8.51
CA ALA A 173 13.28 -17.68 -9.09
C ALA A 173 14.36 -18.07 -8.07
N LEU A 174 14.23 -17.64 -6.81
CA LEU A 174 15.15 -18.02 -5.75
C LEU A 174 14.90 -19.45 -5.26
N GLY A 175 13.68 -19.96 -5.40
CA GLY A 175 13.31 -21.33 -5.08
C GLY A 175 13.04 -21.57 -3.59
N GLY A 176 12.81 -22.84 -3.23
CA GLY A 176 12.39 -23.25 -1.87
C GLY A 176 13.42 -22.99 -0.76
N ASP A 177 14.67 -22.72 -1.11
CA ASP A 177 15.74 -22.37 -0.18
C ASP A 177 15.79 -20.87 0.14
N SER A 178 14.81 -20.10 -0.32
CA SER A 178 14.64 -18.71 0.06
C SER A 178 13.58 -18.55 1.15
N GLN A 179 13.86 -17.67 2.11
CA GLN A 179 12.92 -17.27 3.14
C GLN A 179 12.50 -15.82 2.91
N THR A 180 11.22 -15.62 2.64
CA THR A 180 10.64 -14.29 2.50
C THR A 180 10.13 -13.78 3.85
N LYS A 181 10.49 -12.54 4.19
CA LYS A 181 9.90 -11.82 5.33
C LYS A 181 9.39 -10.47 4.86
N VAL A 182 8.28 -10.02 5.46
CA VAL A 182 7.64 -8.75 5.14
C VAL A 182 7.56 -7.93 6.42
N TYR A 183 8.07 -6.71 6.36
CA TYR A 183 8.08 -5.76 7.46
C TYR A 183 7.31 -4.50 7.04
N LEU A 184 6.35 -4.05 7.85
CA LEU A 184 5.74 -2.75 7.62
C LEU A 184 6.81 -1.67 7.87
N ALA A 185 6.95 -0.74 6.93
CA ALA A 185 8.02 0.25 7.01
C ALA A 185 7.89 1.12 8.26
N ASN A 186 6.68 1.51 8.65
CA ASN A 186 6.44 2.33 9.84
C ASN A 186 6.76 1.61 11.18
N GLU A 187 6.89 0.29 11.19
CA GLU A 187 7.29 -0.49 12.37
C GLU A 187 8.81 -0.58 12.51
N LEU A 188 9.55 -0.28 11.43
CA LEU A 188 11.00 -0.35 11.40
C LEU A 188 11.62 0.93 12.00
N PRO A 189 12.59 0.82 12.93
CA PRO A 189 13.22 1.98 13.57
C PRO A 189 13.77 3.03 12.60
N ALA A 190 14.33 2.60 11.48
CA ALA A 190 14.90 3.49 10.44
C ALA A 190 13.87 4.39 9.76
N PHE A 191 12.58 4.04 9.84
CA PHE A 191 11.50 4.69 9.12
C PHE A 191 10.36 5.15 10.02
N LYS A 192 10.37 4.80 11.32
CA LYS A 192 9.31 5.10 12.29
C LYS A 192 8.91 6.57 12.36
N ASN A 193 9.86 7.48 12.15
CA ASN A 193 9.62 8.93 12.20
C ASN A 193 9.25 9.54 10.83
N LEU A 194 9.17 8.73 9.78
CA LEU A 194 8.75 9.18 8.46
C LEU A 194 7.23 9.09 8.36
N ASN A 195 6.62 10.11 7.75
CA ASN A 195 5.21 10.05 7.41
C ASN A 195 5.00 9.16 6.17
N LEU A 196 5.06 7.85 6.35
CA LEU A 196 4.93 6.85 5.28
C LEU A 196 3.50 6.33 5.17
N LEU A 197 3.10 5.96 3.95
CA LEU A 197 1.85 5.23 3.75
C LEU A 197 1.81 3.95 4.63
N PRO A 198 0.65 3.61 5.21
CA PRO A 198 0.50 2.44 6.09
C PRO A 198 0.71 1.09 5.40
N THR A 199 0.78 1.08 4.07
CA THR A 199 0.90 -0.11 3.24
C THR A 199 2.31 -0.29 2.68
N VAL A 200 3.21 0.65 2.97
CA VAL A 200 4.59 0.58 2.51
C VAL A 200 5.33 -0.44 3.36
N GLU A 201 6.02 -1.33 2.67
CA GLU A 201 6.67 -2.50 3.24
C GLU A 201 8.11 -2.62 2.77
N VAL A 202 8.93 -3.29 3.57
CA VAL A 202 10.21 -3.85 3.14
C VAL A 202 10.09 -5.36 3.12
N VAL A 203 10.37 -5.95 1.96
CA VAL A 203 10.40 -7.39 1.77
C VAL A 203 11.85 -7.83 1.71
N THR A 204 12.20 -8.85 2.50
CA THR A 204 13.53 -9.46 2.50
C THR A 204 13.43 -10.87 1.94
N PHE A 205 14.42 -11.23 1.12
CA PHE A 205 14.58 -12.57 0.57
C PHE A 205 15.96 -13.08 1.00
N ASP A 206 15.97 -13.89 2.06
CA ASP A 206 17.19 -14.49 2.60
C ASP A 206 17.39 -15.87 1.94
N THR A 207 18.58 -16.12 1.38
CA THR A 207 18.87 -17.35 0.61
C THR A 207 20.30 -17.82 0.79
N GLU A 208 20.54 -19.13 0.64
CA GLU A 208 21.88 -19.73 0.67
C GLU A 208 22.67 -19.55 -0.64
N LEU A 209 22.03 -19.03 -1.68
CA LEU A 209 22.69 -18.78 -2.96
C LEU A 209 23.76 -17.69 -2.82
N PRO A 210 24.88 -17.78 -3.55
CA PRO A 210 25.87 -16.71 -3.58
C PRO A 210 25.31 -15.46 -4.28
N PRO A 211 25.78 -14.24 -3.95
CA PRO A 211 25.21 -12.99 -4.46
C PRO A 211 25.11 -12.92 -5.99
N GLN A 212 26.12 -13.42 -6.69
CA GLN A 212 26.16 -13.41 -8.16
C GLN A 212 25.03 -14.25 -8.76
N GLU A 213 24.70 -15.38 -8.14
CA GLU A 213 23.60 -16.24 -8.58
C GLU A 213 22.24 -15.61 -8.27
N VAL A 214 22.10 -14.97 -7.11
CA VAL A 214 20.90 -14.21 -6.74
C VAL A 214 20.63 -13.11 -7.76
N GLU A 215 21.65 -12.35 -8.18
CA GLU A 215 21.51 -11.31 -9.19
C GLU A 215 21.01 -11.88 -10.53
N VAL A 216 21.58 -12.99 -11.01
CA VAL A 216 21.16 -13.66 -12.26
C VAL A 216 19.70 -14.10 -12.18
N ARG A 217 19.30 -14.75 -11.07
CA ARG A 217 17.93 -15.25 -10.89
C ARG A 217 16.91 -14.11 -10.78
N ILE A 218 17.21 -13.07 -10.02
CA ILE A 218 16.33 -11.89 -9.90
C ILE A 218 16.20 -11.19 -11.25
N LYS A 219 17.30 -11.02 -11.99
CA LYS A 219 17.27 -10.46 -13.33
C LYS A 219 16.31 -11.24 -14.23
N GLY A 220 16.42 -12.57 -14.26
CA GLY A 220 15.51 -13.44 -15.01
C GLY A 220 14.04 -13.31 -14.59
N ALA A 221 13.77 -13.08 -13.30
CA ALA A 221 12.41 -12.91 -12.79
C ALA A 221 11.77 -11.56 -13.14
N VAL A 222 12.52 -10.46 -13.06
CA VAL A 222 11.95 -9.10 -13.08
C VAL A 222 12.23 -8.33 -14.36
N TYR A 223 13.18 -8.78 -15.19
CA TYR A 223 13.50 -8.15 -16.46
C TYR A 223 12.64 -8.72 -17.58
N ILE A 224 11.91 -7.85 -18.27
CA ILE A 224 11.22 -8.19 -19.53
C ILE A 224 12.04 -7.57 -20.66
N PRO A 225 12.71 -8.35 -21.51
CA PRO A 225 13.39 -7.81 -22.67
C PRO A 225 12.38 -7.12 -23.58
N SER A 226 12.54 -5.83 -23.82
CA SER A 226 11.72 -5.11 -24.79
C SER A 226 12.09 -5.58 -26.20
N ALA A 227 11.18 -6.26 -26.89
CA ALA A 227 11.37 -6.93 -28.19
C ALA A 227 11.82 -6.03 -29.37
N ASN A 228 12.03 -4.74 -29.16
CA ASN A 228 12.21 -3.73 -30.21
C ASN A 228 13.47 -2.84 -30.07
N ARG A 229 14.51 -3.28 -29.34
CA ARG A 229 15.72 -2.47 -29.18
C ARG A 229 16.86 -2.98 -30.07
N GLN A 230 17.22 -2.15 -31.06
CA GLN A 230 18.43 -2.25 -31.89
C GLN A 230 19.74 -2.00 -31.10
N SER A 231 19.67 -1.74 -29.79
CA SER A 231 20.85 -1.50 -28.96
C SER A 231 21.27 -2.78 -28.21
N ASN A 232 22.49 -3.26 -28.48
CA ASN A 232 23.13 -4.42 -27.81
C ASN A 232 23.49 -4.18 -26.33
N GLU A 233 23.08 -3.07 -25.71
CA GLU A 233 23.41 -2.77 -24.33
C GLU A 233 22.28 -3.18 -23.36
N ASP A 234 22.61 -4.15 -22.51
CA ASP A 234 21.75 -4.64 -21.45
C ASP A 234 21.64 -3.59 -20.33
N GLN A 235 20.56 -2.82 -20.33
CA GLN A 235 20.31 -1.73 -19.37
C GLN A 235 19.77 -2.20 -18.01
N PHE A 236 19.81 -3.51 -17.71
CA PHE A 236 19.32 -4.00 -16.43
C PHE A 236 20.18 -3.48 -15.26
N SER A 237 19.52 -2.94 -14.23
CA SER A 237 20.18 -2.56 -12.99
C SER A 237 19.44 -3.15 -11.80
N LEU A 238 20.07 -4.10 -11.10
CA LEU A 238 19.49 -4.72 -9.90
C LEU A 238 19.13 -3.66 -8.84
N LYS A 239 19.94 -2.60 -8.73
CA LYS A 239 19.71 -1.44 -7.85
C LYS A 239 18.41 -0.69 -8.16
N ALA A 240 17.93 -0.76 -9.41
CA ALA A 240 16.63 -0.22 -9.78
C ALA A 240 15.48 -1.08 -9.25
N HIS A 241 15.72 -2.32 -8.86
CA HIS A 241 14.70 -3.23 -8.33
C HIS A 241 14.76 -3.40 -6.82
N GLY A 242 15.94 -3.30 -6.19
CA GLY A 242 16.16 -3.49 -4.76
C GLY A 242 17.63 -3.40 -4.39
N ILE A 243 18.01 -3.87 -3.20
CA ILE A 243 19.40 -3.90 -2.73
C ILE A 243 19.79 -5.34 -2.41
N LEU A 244 20.89 -5.83 -2.99
CA LEU A 244 21.48 -7.12 -2.69
C LEU A 244 22.65 -6.95 -1.71
N ARG A 245 22.74 -7.82 -0.71
CA ARG A 245 23.77 -7.84 0.34
C ARG A 245 24.29 -9.23 0.63
#